data_AF-A0A7S4WJX4-F1
#
_entry.id   AF-A0A7S4WJX4-F1
#
_cell.length_a   1.000
_cell.length_b   1.000
_cell.length_c   1.000
_cell.angle_alpha   90.00
_cell.angle_beta   90.00
_cell.angle_gamma   90.00
#
_symmetry.space_group_name_H-M   'P 1'
#
loop_
_entity.id
_entity.type
_entity.pdbx_description
1 polymer ?
#
loop_
_entity_poly.entity_id
_entity_poly.type
_entity_poly.pdbx_seq_one_letter_code
_entity_poly.pdbx_strand_id
1 'polypeptide(L)'
;MKRSYNLRRRNRRPILSVCMKLSLVAISLLVILNFSIPGIAFRSTSYSTTTKDTPLAMATTTSTAILESRLRAALWGLFSGDALASPTHWYYGGARQIQGDYGRDGITTYTKPVTNLYGSILNKSNTNGGGRGSFTKRGGISIIGDVINHGKRPLWDPKKSIHYHATLQKGENTLEAQLVRVLMKSIVENDGKFSKKHFLQAYVAFMTTPDSHNDTYASTCHRMFFANRIFEKREWEDCPDNDEHNVDAIDALVFPTVVALASVASSMTTSNADVMEIKEKARSDSASCVSVTRRSDLMESVSMAWSDVVYDALTANDDEGMFQSLQALMTNSLGIKRAPQRNGRDEMSACYIS
;
A
#
# COMPACT_ATOMS: atom_id res chain seq x y z
N MET A 1 36.73 42.57 0.71
CA MET A 1 37.52 41.74 -0.24
C MET A 1 36.85 40.37 -0.33
N LYS A 2 36.03 40.16 -1.37
CA LYS A 2 35.30 38.90 -1.64
C LYS A 2 36.30 37.83 -2.07
N ARG A 3 36.26 36.63 -1.47
CA ARG A 3 36.92 35.44 -2.02
C ARG A 3 35.87 34.38 -2.35
N SER A 4 35.54 34.34 -3.63
CA SER A 4 34.83 33.26 -4.30
C SER A 4 35.72 32.03 -4.34
N TYR A 5 35.20 30.86 -3.95
CA TYR A 5 35.76 29.56 -4.33
C TYR A 5 34.70 28.79 -5.11
N ASN A 6 34.97 28.69 -6.41
CA ASN A 6 34.22 27.91 -7.38
C ASN A 6 35.12 26.72 -7.75
N LEU A 7 34.72 25.48 -7.46
CA LEU A 7 35.35 24.31 -8.09
C LEU A 7 34.42 23.08 -8.14
N ARG A 8 33.82 22.95 -9.32
CA ARG A 8 33.64 21.74 -10.15
C ARG A 8 32.72 20.62 -9.63
N ARG A 9 31.49 20.65 -10.13
CA ARG A 9 30.62 19.49 -10.35
C ARG A 9 31.39 18.43 -11.17
N ARG A 10 31.61 17.25 -10.58
CA ARG A 10 32.06 16.05 -11.30
C ARG A 10 30.83 15.18 -11.57
N ASN A 11 30.43 15.14 -12.83
CA ASN A 11 29.57 14.09 -13.37
C ASN A 11 30.20 12.72 -13.07
N ARG A 12 29.55 11.92 -12.22
CA ARG A 12 29.77 10.48 -12.17
C ARG A 12 28.47 9.79 -12.57
N ARG A 13 28.48 9.21 -13.77
CA ARG A 13 27.49 8.23 -14.21
C ARG A 13 27.51 7.05 -13.25
N PRO A 14 26.36 6.52 -12.77
CA PRO A 14 26.37 5.21 -12.16
C PRO A 14 26.46 4.17 -13.29
N ILE A 15 27.50 3.35 -13.22
CA ILE A 15 27.76 2.21 -14.08
C ILE A 15 27.44 0.95 -13.27
N LEU A 16 26.73 0.02 -13.91
CA LEU A 16 26.44 -1.39 -13.56
C LEU A 16 25.49 -1.62 -12.35
N SER A 17 24.24 -2.05 -12.57
CA SER A 17 23.79 -3.40 -13.01
C SER A 17 24.14 -4.51 -12.01
N VAL A 18 23.20 -4.80 -11.11
CA VAL A 18 23.05 -6.15 -10.53
C VAL A 18 21.59 -6.55 -10.74
N CYS A 19 21.39 -7.29 -11.82
CA CYS A 19 20.18 -8.02 -12.14
C CYS A 19 20.19 -9.28 -11.25
N MET A 20 19.24 -9.42 -10.32
CA MET A 20 19.00 -10.69 -9.62
C MET A 20 17.53 -11.04 -9.75
N LYS A 21 17.26 -12.07 -10.57
CA LYS A 21 15.94 -12.68 -10.79
C LYS A 21 15.62 -13.66 -9.65
N LEU A 22 14.31 -13.88 -9.45
CA LEU A 22 13.59 -14.92 -8.68
C LEU A 22 13.28 -14.65 -7.20
N SER A 23 12.04 -14.23 -6.90
CA SER A 23 10.92 -15.09 -6.47
C SER A 23 10.01 -14.49 -5.38
N LEU A 24 8.69 -14.49 -5.69
CA LEU A 24 7.52 -14.62 -4.80
C LEU A 24 7.20 -13.48 -3.81
N VAL A 25 6.29 -12.59 -4.21
CA VAL A 25 5.13 -12.15 -3.38
C VAL A 25 3.94 -11.88 -4.31
N ALA A 26 2.94 -12.76 -4.26
CA ALA A 26 1.60 -12.47 -4.74
C ALA A 26 0.65 -13.00 -3.66
N ILE A 27 -0.16 -12.12 -3.08
CA ILE A 27 -1.57 -12.34 -2.68
C ILE A 27 -2.08 -10.96 -2.26
N SER A 28 -2.68 -10.25 -3.21
CA SER A 28 -3.71 -9.22 -2.96
C SER A 28 -4.65 -9.03 -4.17
N LEU A 29 -4.49 -9.80 -5.26
CA LEU A 29 -5.27 -9.64 -6.50
C LEU A 29 -6.07 -10.89 -6.93
N LEU A 30 -6.13 -11.96 -6.12
CA LEU A 30 -6.64 -13.26 -6.57
C LEU A 30 -7.74 -13.92 -5.70
N VAL A 31 -8.46 -13.15 -4.87
CA VAL A 31 -9.59 -13.71 -4.08
C VAL A 31 -10.98 -13.41 -4.71
N ILE A 32 -11.07 -12.73 -5.85
CA ILE A 32 -12.37 -12.35 -6.45
C ILE A 32 -12.90 -13.34 -7.50
N LEU A 33 -12.12 -14.32 -7.96
CA LEU A 33 -12.53 -15.23 -9.03
C LEU A 33 -12.44 -16.70 -8.60
N ASN A 34 -13.49 -17.20 -7.94
CA ASN A 34 -14.07 -18.56 -8.06
C ASN A 34 -14.80 -18.98 -6.78
N PHE A 35 -16.06 -18.58 -6.66
CA PHE A 35 -17.07 -19.35 -5.92
C PHE A 35 -18.27 -19.59 -6.82
N SER A 36 -18.12 -20.55 -7.76
CA SER A 36 -19.26 -21.24 -8.35
C SER A 36 -19.56 -22.44 -7.47
N ILE A 37 -20.61 -22.37 -6.66
CA ILE A 37 -21.16 -23.53 -5.96
C ILE A 37 -21.91 -24.37 -7.01
N PRO A 38 -21.55 -25.65 -7.24
CA PRO A 38 -22.30 -26.49 -8.15
C PRO A 38 -23.51 -27.08 -7.41
N GLY A 39 -24.71 -26.83 -7.93
CA GLY A 39 -25.87 -27.70 -7.67
C GLY A 39 -27.09 -27.05 -7.06
N ILE A 40 -27.77 -26.16 -7.80
CA ILE A 40 -29.24 -26.02 -7.73
C ILE A 40 -29.73 -25.78 -9.16
N ALA A 41 -30.34 -26.79 -9.77
CA ALA A 41 -31.01 -26.67 -11.06
C ALA A 41 -32.38 -26.00 -10.84
N PHE A 42 -32.55 -24.75 -11.28
CA PHE A 42 -33.87 -24.14 -11.41
C PHE A 42 -34.40 -24.37 -12.83
N ARG A 43 -35.58 -25.00 -12.91
CA ARG A 43 -36.34 -25.21 -14.15
C ARG A 43 -36.66 -23.86 -14.80
N SER A 44 -36.31 -23.73 -16.07
CA SER A 44 -36.76 -22.66 -16.95
C SER A 44 -38.25 -22.86 -17.28
N THR A 45 -39.09 -21.94 -16.83
CA THR A 45 -40.41 -21.69 -17.43
C THR A 45 -40.26 -20.58 -18.46
N SER A 46 -40.50 -20.92 -19.72
CA SER A 46 -40.51 -20.01 -20.85
C SER A 46 -41.60 -18.94 -20.71
N TYR A 47 -41.21 -17.67 -20.70
CA TYR A 47 -42.12 -16.56 -20.97
C TYR A 47 -41.72 -15.91 -22.29
N SER A 48 -42.66 -15.87 -23.22
CA SER A 48 -42.57 -15.15 -24.49
C SER A 48 -42.96 -13.70 -24.25
N THR A 49 -42.11 -12.76 -24.62
CA THR A 49 -42.52 -11.37 -24.84
C THR A 49 -41.82 -10.79 -26.06
N THR A 50 -42.69 -10.27 -26.91
CA THR A 50 -42.52 -9.54 -28.15
C THR A 50 -41.56 -8.35 -28.06
N THR A 51 -40.83 -8.16 -29.15
CA THR A 51 -39.89 -7.08 -29.43
C THR A 51 -40.60 -5.71 -29.55
N LYS A 52 -40.01 -4.68 -28.92
CA LYS A 52 -40.09 -3.31 -29.40
C LYS A 52 -38.72 -2.65 -29.26
N ASP A 53 -38.16 -2.29 -30.40
CA ASP A 53 -36.90 -1.56 -30.55
C ASP A 53 -36.94 -0.24 -29.76
N THR A 54 -35.94 -0.06 -28.91
CA THR A 54 -35.63 1.22 -28.24
C THR A 54 -34.13 1.48 -28.47
N PRO A 55 -33.72 2.70 -28.86
CA PRO A 55 -32.34 2.96 -29.25
C PRO A 55 -31.35 2.74 -28.10
N LEU A 56 -30.25 2.08 -28.46
CA LEU A 56 -29.13 1.66 -27.63
C LEU A 56 -28.39 2.87 -27.02
N ALA A 57 -28.73 3.19 -25.77
CA ALA A 57 -27.88 3.99 -24.89
C ALA A 57 -27.90 3.38 -23.48
N MET A 58 -27.44 2.13 -23.35
CA MET A 58 -27.21 1.52 -22.04
C MET A 58 -25.83 1.96 -21.51
N ALA A 59 -25.80 3.14 -20.88
CA ALA A 59 -24.77 3.43 -19.90
C ALA A 59 -24.82 2.33 -18.84
N THR A 60 -23.74 1.56 -18.78
CA THR A 60 -23.67 0.29 -18.07
C THR A 60 -23.60 0.55 -16.57
N THR A 61 -24.76 0.67 -15.93
CA THR A 61 -24.83 0.98 -14.50
C THR A 61 -24.55 -0.30 -13.71
N THR A 62 -23.38 -0.39 -13.09
CA THR A 62 -23.09 -1.45 -12.11
C THR A 62 -24.15 -1.41 -11.02
N SER A 63 -24.84 -2.52 -10.76
CA SER A 63 -25.86 -2.57 -9.71
C SER A 63 -25.24 -2.26 -8.34
N THR A 64 -26.00 -1.59 -7.46
CA THR A 64 -25.56 -1.26 -6.10
C THR A 64 -25.09 -2.49 -5.32
N ALA A 65 -25.72 -3.65 -5.54
CA ALA A 65 -25.33 -4.91 -4.90
C ALA A 65 -23.95 -5.41 -5.38
N ILE A 66 -23.63 -5.27 -6.66
CA ILE A 66 -22.31 -5.64 -7.20
C ILE A 66 -21.24 -4.69 -6.65
N LEU A 67 -21.52 -3.39 -6.63
CA LEU A 67 -20.60 -2.39 -6.07
C LEU A 67 -20.31 -2.68 -4.61
N GLU A 68 -21.34 -2.92 -3.79
CA GLU A 68 -21.17 -3.26 -2.37
C GLU A 68 -20.34 -4.54 -2.19
N SER A 69 -20.62 -5.58 -2.98
CA SER A 69 -19.86 -6.83 -2.95
C SER A 69 -18.37 -6.60 -3.26
N ARG A 70 -18.05 -5.81 -4.29
CA ARG A 70 -16.68 -5.47 -4.66
C ARG A 70 -15.96 -4.65 -3.60
N LEU A 71 -16.63 -3.66 -3.00
CA LEU A 71 -16.08 -2.88 -1.89
C LEU A 71 -15.74 -3.77 -0.68
N ARG A 72 -16.65 -4.66 -0.30
CA ARG A 72 -16.42 -5.62 0.80
C ARG A 72 -15.26 -6.56 0.47
N ALA A 73 -15.23 -7.13 -0.73
CA ALA A 73 -14.18 -8.04 -1.16
C ALA A 73 -12.80 -7.35 -1.21
N ALA A 74 -12.73 -6.10 -1.66
CA ALA A 74 -11.50 -5.32 -1.67
C ALA A 74 -10.94 -5.10 -0.26
N LEU A 75 -11.80 -4.73 0.69
CA LEU A 75 -11.39 -4.54 2.09
C LEU A 75 -10.97 -5.85 2.76
N TRP A 76 -11.77 -6.92 2.60
CA TRP A 76 -11.42 -8.25 3.11
C TRP A 76 -10.11 -8.76 2.51
N GLY A 77 -9.91 -8.55 1.20
CA GLY A 77 -8.70 -8.92 0.48
C GLY A 77 -7.48 -8.17 0.99
N LEU A 78 -7.59 -6.86 1.23
CA LEU A 78 -6.50 -6.03 1.78
C LEU A 78 -6.05 -6.56 3.15
N PHE A 79 -6.98 -6.71 4.11
CA PHE A 79 -6.64 -7.15 5.46
C PHE A 79 -6.16 -8.60 5.52
N SER A 80 -6.80 -9.50 4.76
CA SER A 80 -6.41 -10.90 4.74
C SER A 80 -5.06 -11.09 4.04
N GLY A 81 -4.83 -10.36 2.93
CA GLY A 81 -3.59 -10.40 2.18
C GLY A 81 -2.41 -9.90 2.99
N ASP A 82 -2.56 -8.77 3.67
CA ASP A 82 -1.53 -8.24 4.59
C ASP A 82 -1.15 -9.25 5.68
N ALA A 83 -2.14 -9.82 6.37
CA ALA A 83 -1.91 -10.79 7.44
C ALA A 83 -1.27 -12.09 6.93
N LEU A 84 -1.64 -12.55 5.73
CA LEU A 84 -1.05 -13.75 5.09
C LEU A 84 0.39 -13.49 4.61
N ALA A 85 0.67 -12.31 4.08
CA ALA A 85 1.97 -11.98 3.50
C ALA A 85 3.03 -11.62 4.54
N SER A 86 2.63 -10.99 5.66
CA SER A 86 3.55 -10.47 6.68
C SER A 86 4.65 -11.45 7.15
N PRO A 87 4.43 -12.78 7.30
CA PRO A 87 5.47 -13.72 7.75
C PRO A 87 6.53 -14.04 6.69
N THR A 88 6.30 -13.65 5.42
CA THR A 88 7.23 -13.83 4.29
C THR A 88 7.96 -12.54 3.91
N HIS A 89 7.65 -11.42 4.56
CA HIS A 89 8.24 -10.14 4.22
C HIS A 89 9.77 -10.15 4.44
N TRP A 90 10.53 -9.65 3.44
CA TRP A 90 12.00 -9.60 3.42
C TRP A 90 12.74 -10.95 3.33
N TYR A 91 12.07 -12.03 2.89
CA TYR A 91 12.74 -13.30 2.54
C TYR A 91 13.43 -13.24 1.17
N TYR A 92 14.69 -12.79 1.14
CA TYR A 92 15.48 -12.74 -0.09
C TYR A 92 15.95 -14.12 -0.61
N GLY A 93 15.96 -15.14 0.25
CA GLY A 93 16.27 -16.52 -0.15
C GLY A 93 15.08 -17.27 -0.78
N GLY A 94 13.96 -16.57 -1.00
CA GLY A 94 12.76 -17.09 -1.66
C GLY A 94 12.14 -18.30 -0.95
N ALA A 95 11.45 -19.13 -1.73
CA ALA A 95 10.70 -20.28 -1.22
C ALA A 95 11.53 -21.23 -0.35
N ARG A 96 12.80 -21.46 -0.70
CA ARG A 96 13.69 -22.34 0.08
C ARG A 96 13.95 -21.80 1.49
N GLN A 97 14.13 -20.49 1.62
CA GLN A 97 14.35 -19.87 2.93
C GLN A 97 13.06 -19.91 3.77
N ILE A 98 11.91 -19.61 3.15
CA ILE A 98 10.59 -19.73 3.80
C ILE A 98 10.39 -21.16 4.29
N GLN A 99 10.71 -22.18 3.48
CA GLN A 99 10.59 -23.58 3.88
C GLN A 99 11.54 -23.97 5.02
N GLY A 100 12.70 -23.32 5.12
CA GLY A 100 13.64 -23.53 6.21
C GLY A 100 13.07 -23.10 7.56
N ASP A 101 12.31 -22.00 7.58
CA ASP A 101 11.75 -21.43 8.82
C ASP A 101 10.35 -21.97 9.16
N TYR A 102 9.53 -22.29 8.15
CA TYR A 102 8.12 -22.68 8.33
C TYR A 102 7.82 -24.14 7.95
N GLY A 103 8.82 -24.92 7.52
CA GLY A 103 8.67 -26.31 7.11
C GLY A 103 8.46 -26.50 5.61
N ARG A 104 8.46 -27.75 5.15
CA ARG A 104 8.48 -28.09 3.70
C ARG A 104 7.33 -27.50 2.89
N ASP A 105 6.15 -27.38 3.51
CA ASP A 105 4.95 -26.84 2.87
C ASP A 105 4.90 -25.30 2.91
N GLY A 106 5.88 -24.66 3.55
CA GLY A 106 5.92 -23.21 3.72
C GLY A 106 4.76 -22.70 4.57
N ILE A 107 4.13 -21.62 4.13
CA ILE A 107 3.00 -20.99 4.82
C ILE A 107 1.70 -21.33 4.08
N THR A 108 0.79 -22.02 4.77
CA THR A 108 -0.50 -22.48 4.22
C THR A 108 -1.71 -21.89 4.93
N THR A 109 -1.49 -21.13 6.00
CA THR A 109 -2.52 -20.50 6.83
C THR A 109 -1.94 -19.22 7.44
N TYR A 110 -2.76 -18.41 8.11
CA TYR A 110 -2.24 -17.34 8.96
C TYR A 110 -1.16 -17.90 9.88
N THR A 111 0.00 -17.28 9.86
CA THR A 111 1.19 -17.79 10.53
C THR A 111 1.84 -16.64 11.28
N LYS A 112 2.38 -16.92 12.46
CA LYS A 112 3.15 -15.94 13.21
C LYS A 112 4.53 -15.80 12.57
N PRO A 113 5.01 -14.58 12.27
CA PRO A 113 6.37 -14.40 11.78
C PRO A 113 7.41 -14.98 12.75
N VAL A 114 8.45 -15.62 12.24
CA VAL A 114 9.60 -16.02 13.08
C VAL A 114 10.23 -14.80 13.74
N THR A 115 10.78 -14.95 14.94
CA THR A 115 11.43 -13.82 15.62
C THR A 115 12.78 -13.48 14.97
N ASN A 116 13.58 -14.49 14.64
CA ASN A 116 14.86 -14.32 13.99
C ASN A 116 14.73 -14.69 12.50
N LEU A 117 15.19 -13.81 11.62
CA LEU A 117 15.20 -14.02 10.17
C LEU A 117 16.64 -13.92 9.67
N TYR A 118 17.19 -15.03 9.18
CA TYR A 118 18.53 -15.01 8.59
C TYR A 118 18.60 -14.01 7.42
N GLY A 119 19.61 -13.15 7.42
CA GLY A 119 19.78 -12.14 6.37
C GLY A 119 18.85 -10.92 6.50
N SER A 120 18.07 -10.81 7.59
CA SER A 120 17.32 -9.59 7.87
C SER A 120 18.24 -8.38 7.90
N ILE A 121 17.76 -7.27 7.35
CA ILE A 121 18.45 -5.98 7.36
C ILE A 121 17.77 -4.93 8.25
N LEU A 122 16.78 -5.33 9.07
CA LEU A 122 16.11 -4.42 10.02
C LEU A 122 17.12 -3.71 10.94
N ASN A 123 18.11 -4.47 11.41
CA ASN A 123 19.20 -3.99 12.26
C ASN A 123 20.13 -2.97 11.60
N LYS A 124 20.02 -2.78 10.27
CA LYS A 124 20.76 -1.77 9.52
C LYS A 124 19.96 -0.48 9.34
N SER A 125 18.65 -0.49 9.61
CA SER A 125 17.77 0.65 9.42
C SER A 125 18.00 1.72 10.49
N ASN A 126 17.95 2.99 10.07
CA ASN A 126 18.09 4.13 10.97
C ASN A 126 16.89 4.23 11.92
N THR A 127 17.13 4.18 13.23
CA THR A 127 16.05 4.28 14.24
C THR A 127 15.51 5.70 14.43
N ASN A 128 16.13 6.70 13.79
CA ASN A 128 15.80 8.13 13.92
C ASN A 128 15.49 8.82 12.59
N GLY A 129 15.21 8.08 11.52
CA GLY A 129 14.94 8.65 10.22
C GLY A 129 14.99 7.62 9.09
N GLY A 130 15.23 8.08 7.86
CA GLY A 130 15.24 7.24 6.68
C GLY A 130 16.52 6.42 6.46
N GLY A 131 16.42 5.45 5.57
CA GLY A 131 17.53 4.62 5.09
C GLY A 131 18.24 3.81 6.17
N ARG A 132 19.52 3.50 5.88
CA ARG A 132 20.44 2.83 6.81
C ARG A 132 21.12 3.85 7.71
N GLY A 133 21.32 3.53 8.97
CA GLY A 133 21.95 4.51 9.86
C GLY A 133 22.02 4.12 11.32
N SER A 134 22.02 5.14 12.16
CA SER A 134 22.37 5.00 13.58
C SER A 134 21.30 4.30 14.41
N PHE A 135 21.79 3.53 15.39
CA PHE A 135 21.01 3.00 16.51
C PHE A 135 21.10 3.88 17.76
N THR A 136 21.86 4.98 17.72
CA THR A 136 22.00 5.91 18.86
C THR A 136 20.76 6.76 19.06
N LYS A 137 20.54 7.24 20.28
CA LYS A 137 19.52 8.27 20.54
C LYS A 137 20.07 9.64 20.13
N ARG A 138 19.25 10.48 19.48
CA ARG A 138 19.59 11.89 19.17
C ARG A 138 18.95 12.76 20.25
N GLY A 139 19.77 13.52 20.98
CA GLY A 139 19.28 14.34 22.10
C GLY A 139 18.60 13.53 23.21
N GLY A 140 19.02 12.28 23.43
CA GLY A 140 18.43 11.40 24.45
C GLY A 140 17.13 10.69 24.06
N ILE A 141 16.64 10.90 22.83
CA ILE A 141 15.39 10.33 22.31
C ILE A 141 15.67 9.53 21.01
N SER A 142 14.89 8.49 20.75
CA SER A 142 14.84 7.79 19.47
C SER A 142 13.42 7.74 18.89
N ILE A 143 13.29 7.83 17.57
CA ILE A 143 11.96 7.77 16.92
C ILE A 143 11.34 6.39 17.14
N ILE A 144 12.07 5.33 16.78
CA ILE A 144 11.67 3.97 17.14
C ILE A 144 11.89 3.74 18.65
N GLY A 145 10.84 3.29 19.32
CA GLY A 145 10.85 2.87 20.72
C GLY A 145 10.45 3.94 21.72
N ASP A 146 10.78 5.22 21.50
CA ASP A 146 10.36 6.31 22.40
C ASP A 146 9.20 7.16 21.84
N VAL A 147 9.08 7.33 20.50
CA VAL A 147 8.04 8.19 19.87
C VAL A 147 6.97 7.38 19.14
N ILE A 148 7.40 6.34 18.40
CA ILE A 148 6.55 5.36 17.70
C ILE A 148 7.10 3.96 17.95
N ASN A 149 6.33 2.91 17.63
CA ASN A 149 6.73 1.51 17.91
C ASN A 149 7.23 1.34 19.37
N HIS A 150 6.48 1.90 20.33
CA HIS A 150 6.89 2.04 21.73
C HIS A 150 7.49 0.75 22.31
N GLY A 151 8.64 0.87 22.97
CA GLY A 151 9.35 -0.25 23.61
C GLY A 151 10.10 -1.20 22.66
N LYS A 152 9.96 -1.06 21.33
CA LYS A 152 10.47 -2.06 20.37
C LYS A 152 11.88 -1.78 19.84
N ARG A 153 12.51 -0.66 20.21
CA ARG A 153 13.90 -0.33 19.81
C ARG A 153 14.91 -1.48 20.05
N PRO A 154 14.90 -2.25 21.15
CA PRO A 154 15.82 -3.36 21.34
C PRO A 154 15.72 -4.49 20.29
N LEU A 155 14.65 -4.54 19.49
CA LEU A 155 14.48 -5.47 18.37
C LEU A 155 15.21 -4.99 17.10
N TRP A 156 15.60 -3.71 17.05
CA TRP A 156 16.35 -3.08 15.96
C TRP A 156 17.87 -3.05 16.24
N ASP A 157 18.33 -3.77 17.28
CA ASP A 157 19.74 -3.79 17.69
C ASP A 157 20.65 -4.26 16.54
N PRO A 158 21.73 -3.52 16.20
CA PRO A 158 22.68 -3.87 15.14
C PRO A 158 23.26 -5.29 15.23
N LYS A 159 23.29 -5.90 16.42
CA LYS A 159 23.82 -7.24 16.67
C LYS A 159 22.80 -8.36 16.45
N LYS A 160 21.53 -8.04 16.21
CA LYS A 160 20.46 -9.04 16.02
C LYS A 160 20.03 -9.11 14.57
N SER A 161 19.47 -10.25 14.17
CA SER A 161 18.85 -10.43 12.85
C SER A 161 17.37 -10.76 13.05
N ILE A 162 16.61 -9.74 13.45
CA ILE A 162 15.19 -9.85 13.81
C ILE A 162 14.33 -9.70 12.56
N HIS A 163 13.28 -10.50 12.44
CA HIS A 163 12.28 -10.35 11.38
C HIS A 163 11.56 -9.00 11.51
N TYR A 164 11.24 -8.36 10.38
CA TYR A 164 10.60 -7.03 10.35
C TYR A 164 9.34 -6.99 11.22
N HIS A 165 8.51 -8.01 11.10
CA HIS A 165 7.25 -8.15 11.84
C HIS A 165 7.32 -9.11 13.04
N ALA A 166 8.49 -9.26 13.69
CA ALA A 166 8.74 -10.31 14.71
C ALA A 166 7.79 -10.32 15.93
N THR A 167 7.08 -9.23 16.18
CA THR A 167 6.13 -9.08 17.30
C THR A 167 4.71 -9.51 16.94
N LEU A 168 4.33 -9.48 15.66
CA LEU A 168 2.98 -9.80 15.23
C LEU A 168 2.57 -11.20 15.69
N GLN A 169 1.30 -11.36 16.03
CA GLN A 169 0.69 -12.67 16.22
C GLN A 169 0.20 -13.26 14.90
N LYS A 170 -0.14 -14.56 14.94
CA LYS A 170 -0.77 -15.25 13.81
C LYS A 170 -2.03 -14.50 13.38
N GLY A 171 -2.05 -14.04 12.13
CA GLY A 171 -3.19 -13.34 11.54
C GLY A 171 -3.31 -11.87 11.93
N GLU A 172 -2.34 -11.32 12.68
CA GLU A 172 -2.32 -9.91 13.02
C GLU A 172 -1.85 -9.08 11.82
N ASN A 173 -2.53 -7.96 11.57
CA ASN A 173 -2.15 -7.04 10.50
C ASN A 173 -0.89 -6.24 10.84
N THR A 174 -0.10 -5.94 9.81
CA THR A 174 1.05 -5.03 9.88
C THR A 174 0.61 -3.61 10.23
N LEU A 175 1.56 -2.75 10.57
CA LEU A 175 1.31 -1.34 10.83
C LEU A 175 0.53 -0.65 9.69
N GLU A 176 0.86 -0.93 8.42
CA GLU A 176 0.20 -0.30 7.26
C GLU A 176 -1.30 -0.63 7.22
N ALA A 177 -1.67 -1.90 7.40
CA ALA A 177 -3.07 -2.29 7.46
C ALA A 177 -3.78 -1.77 8.73
N GLN A 178 -3.10 -1.70 9.88
CA GLN A 178 -3.69 -1.02 11.05
C GLN A 178 -3.96 0.46 10.78
N LEU A 179 -3.07 1.15 10.07
CA LEU A 179 -3.26 2.54 9.64
C LEU A 179 -4.40 2.69 8.62
N VAL A 180 -4.63 1.69 7.77
CA VAL A 180 -5.85 1.63 6.94
C VAL A 180 -7.11 1.64 7.81
N ARG A 181 -7.15 0.92 8.94
CA ARG A 181 -8.31 0.96 9.84
C ARG A 181 -8.50 2.35 10.45
N VAL A 182 -7.41 3.05 10.77
CA VAL A 182 -7.45 4.44 11.26
C VAL A 182 -8.00 5.37 10.18
N LEU A 183 -7.51 5.23 8.94
CA LEU A 183 -8.01 5.97 7.77
C LEU A 183 -9.50 5.73 7.53
N MET A 184 -9.95 4.48 7.56
CA MET A 184 -11.36 4.13 7.36
C MET A 184 -12.25 4.78 8.42
N LYS A 185 -11.86 4.74 9.70
CA LYS A 185 -12.58 5.43 10.77
C LYS A 185 -12.62 6.94 10.53
N SER A 186 -11.49 7.54 10.16
CA SER A 186 -11.41 8.96 9.82
C SER A 186 -12.33 9.34 8.65
N ILE A 187 -12.51 8.46 7.65
CA ILE A 187 -13.43 8.69 6.53
C ILE A 187 -14.88 8.61 7.01
N VAL A 188 -15.23 7.60 7.81
CA VAL A 188 -16.58 7.42 8.36
C VAL A 188 -16.98 8.57 9.27
N GLU A 189 -16.08 9.01 10.15
CA GLU A 189 -16.28 10.15 11.06
C GLU A 189 -16.39 11.50 10.33
N ASN A 190 -15.95 11.54 9.06
CA ASN A 190 -16.04 12.71 8.19
C ASN A 190 -17.06 12.49 7.05
N ASP A 191 -18.24 11.97 7.40
CA ASP A 191 -19.40 11.76 6.51
C ASP A 191 -19.09 10.94 5.26
N GLY A 192 -18.25 9.91 5.40
CA GLY A 192 -17.83 9.05 4.30
C GLY A 192 -16.83 9.69 3.34
N LYS A 193 -16.30 10.88 3.65
CA LYS A 193 -15.41 11.64 2.76
C LYS A 193 -13.98 11.64 3.31
N PHE A 194 -13.01 11.48 2.42
CA PHE A 194 -11.62 11.66 2.78
C PHE A 194 -11.33 13.12 3.16
N SER A 195 -10.54 13.30 4.22
CA SER A 195 -10.01 14.59 4.66
C SER A 195 -8.56 14.41 5.10
N LYS A 196 -7.63 15.04 4.36
CA LYS A 196 -6.20 15.02 4.68
C LYS A 196 -5.93 15.44 6.12
N LYS A 197 -6.58 16.52 6.59
CA LYS A 197 -6.43 17.05 7.94
C LYS A 197 -6.94 16.07 9.00
N HIS A 198 -8.13 15.51 8.79
CA HIS A 198 -8.74 14.58 9.75
C HIS A 198 -7.90 13.31 9.88
N PHE A 199 -7.45 12.75 8.75
CA PHE A 199 -6.60 11.57 8.77
C PHE A 199 -5.21 11.86 9.35
N LEU A 200 -4.60 13.02 9.06
CA LEU A 200 -3.31 13.41 9.66
C LEU A 200 -3.38 13.43 11.20
N GLN A 201 -4.46 14.00 11.75
CA GLN A 201 -4.68 14.03 13.20
C GLN A 201 -4.82 12.62 13.78
N ALA A 202 -5.65 11.78 13.16
CA ALA A 202 -5.85 10.39 13.59
C ALA A 202 -4.57 9.54 13.47
N TYR A 203 -3.80 9.72 12.38
CA TYR A 203 -2.52 9.09 12.14
C TYR A 203 -1.49 9.45 13.23
N VAL A 204 -1.32 10.74 13.52
CA VAL A 204 -0.39 11.19 14.57
C VAL A 204 -0.79 10.65 15.94
N ALA A 205 -2.08 10.70 16.28
CA ALA A 205 -2.58 10.18 17.54
C ALA A 205 -2.32 8.67 17.66
N PHE A 206 -2.64 7.89 16.63
CA PHE A 206 -2.42 6.45 16.61
C PHE A 206 -0.94 6.08 16.75
N MET A 207 -0.07 6.70 15.95
CA MET A 207 1.36 6.37 15.91
C MET A 207 2.09 6.71 17.22
N THR A 208 1.65 7.77 17.90
CA THR A 208 2.29 8.25 19.15
C THR A 208 1.65 7.70 20.42
N THR A 209 0.55 6.94 20.31
CA THR A 209 -0.07 6.26 21.46
C THR A 209 0.67 4.94 21.75
N PRO A 210 1.17 4.71 22.98
CA PRO A 210 1.70 3.41 23.38
C PRO A 210 0.68 2.29 23.21
N ASP A 211 1.14 1.09 22.84
CA ASP A 211 0.32 -0.11 22.66
C ASP A 211 -0.82 -0.01 21.63
N SER A 212 -0.81 1.02 20.76
CA SER A 212 -1.79 1.16 19.67
C SER A 212 -1.66 0.11 18.57
N HIS A 213 -0.48 -0.49 18.44
CA HIS A 213 -0.21 -1.60 17.53
C HIS A 213 0.95 -2.46 18.03
N ASN A 214 0.98 -3.73 17.64
CA ASN A 214 2.01 -4.66 18.07
C ASN A 214 3.24 -4.68 17.13
N ASP A 215 3.12 -4.25 15.86
CA ASP A 215 4.19 -4.38 14.87
C ASP A 215 5.55 -3.78 15.28
N THR A 216 6.63 -4.50 14.98
CA THR A 216 8.03 -4.10 15.22
C THR A 216 8.52 -3.13 14.16
N TYR A 217 7.98 -3.22 12.95
CA TYR A 217 8.44 -2.43 11.82
C TYR A 217 7.61 -1.16 11.65
N ALA A 218 8.29 -0.12 11.18
CA ALA A 218 7.68 1.06 10.59
C ALA A 218 8.48 1.47 9.35
N SER A 219 7.77 1.67 8.24
CA SER A 219 8.33 2.11 6.97
C SER A 219 9.12 3.42 7.10
N THR A 220 10.01 3.65 6.13
CA THR A 220 10.90 4.82 6.12
C THR A 220 10.13 6.14 6.20
N CYS A 221 9.02 6.28 5.47
CA CYS A 221 8.18 7.48 5.48
C CYS A 221 7.72 7.86 6.91
N HIS A 222 7.28 6.89 7.71
CA HIS A 222 6.84 7.12 9.09
C HIS A 222 7.99 7.57 9.98
N ARG A 223 9.14 6.89 9.89
CA ARG A 223 10.34 7.28 10.67
C ARG A 223 10.81 8.69 10.31
N MET A 224 10.83 9.05 9.03
CA MET A 224 11.19 10.39 8.56
C MET A 224 10.19 11.45 9.01
N PHE A 225 8.89 11.16 8.90
CA PHE A 225 7.82 12.05 9.36
C PHE A 225 8.03 12.47 10.83
N PHE A 226 8.19 11.48 11.72
CA PHE A 226 8.38 11.78 13.15
C PHE A 226 9.77 12.34 13.46
N ALA A 227 10.81 12.01 12.70
CA ALA A 227 12.12 12.64 12.81
C ALA A 227 12.05 14.15 12.54
N ASN A 228 11.35 14.54 11.48
CA ASN A 228 11.14 15.95 11.12
C ASN A 228 10.36 16.70 12.21
N ARG A 229 9.35 16.07 12.80
CA ARG A 229 8.64 16.65 13.94
C ARG A 229 9.57 16.85 15.13
N ILE A 230 10.23 15.78 15.58
CA ILE A 230 10.88 15.74 16.89
C ILE A 230 12.20 16.48 16.89
N PHE A 231 12.99 16.31 15.83
CA PHE A 231 14.34 16.87 15.77
C PHE A 231 14.41 18.21 15.04
N GLU A 232 13.61 18.38 13.99
CA GLU A 232 13.61 19.60 13.16
C GLU A 232 12.46 20.57 13.52
N LYS A 233 11.60 20.18 14.47
CA LYS A 233 10.52 21.01 15.02
C LYS A 233 9.53 21.54 13.97
N ARG A 234 9.35 20.80 12.87
CA ARG A 234 8.34 21.12 11.85
C ARG A 234 6.92 20.96 12.40
N GLU A 235 5.98 21.67 11.80
CA GLU A 235 4.56 21.40 11.98
C GLU A 235 4.18 20.08 11.30
N TRP A 236 3.09 19.45 11.74
CA TRP A 236 2.71 18.09 11.30
C TRP A 236 2.50 18.00 9.79
N GLU A 237 1.94 19.04 9.20
CA GLU A 237 1.67 19.18 7.77
C GLU A 237 2.96 19.25 6.93
N ASP A 238 4.07 19.68 7.53
CA ASP A 238 5.39 19.84 6.89
C ASP A 238 6.37 18.69 7.17
N CYS A 239 5.93 17.72 7.99
CA CYS A 239 6.72 16.55 8.37
C CYS A 239 6.91 15.51 7.24
N PRO A 240 5.96 15.29 6.30
CA PRO A 240 6.18 14.40 5.16
C PRO A 240 7.45 14.76 4.39
N ASP A 241 8.20 13.74 4.02
CA ASP A 241 9.51 13.87 3.39
C ASP A 241 9.72 12.78 2.34
N ASN A 242 10.81 12.87 1.59
CA ASN A 242 11.23 11.88 0.62
C ASN A 242 12.76 11.83 0.55
N ASP A 243 13.33 10.63 0.70
CA ASP A 243 14.76 10.38 0.59
C ASP A 243 15.19 9.98 -0.82
N GLU A 244 14.32 10.20 -1.81
CA GLU A 244 14.47 9.88 -3.24
C GLU A 244 14.78 8.39 -3.49
N HIS A 245 14.39 7.52 -2.54
CA HIS A 245 14.66 6.10 -2.63
C HIS A 245 13.67 5.23 -1.86
N ASN A 246 13.56 5.42 -0.54
CA ASN A 246 12.77 4.51 0.32
C ASN A 246 11.33 4.95 0.52
N VAL A 247 11.02 6.20 0.22
CA VAL A 247 9.65 6.74 0.28
C VAL A 247 8.88 6.47 -1.01
N ASP A 248 9.57 6.44 -2.15
CA ASP A 248 9.02 6.09 -3.47
C ASP A 248 8.89 4.56 -3.60
N ALA A 249 7.98 4.02 -2.80
CA ALA A 249 7.79 2.59 -2.61
C ALA A 249 6.32 2.18 -2.83
N ILE A 250 6.12 0.90 -3.18
CA ILE A 250 4.80 0.36 -3.51
C ILE A 250 3.82 0.42 -2.34
N ASP A 251 4.33 0.43 -1.10
CA ASP A 251 3.53 0.57 0.12
C ASP A 251 2.78 1.92 0.18
N ALA A 252 3.23 2.93 -0.57
CA ALA A 252 2.54 4.21 -0.71
C ALA A 252 1.16 4.11 -1.36
N LEU A 253 0.84 2.99 -2.03
CA LEU A 253 -0.48 2.76 -2.65
C LEU A 253 -1.50 2.13 -1.69
N VAL A 254 -1.10 1.68 -0.50
CA VAL A 254 -2.00 1.03 0.47
C VAL A 254 -3.12 1.97 0.92
N PHE A 255 -2.79 3.19 1.35
CA PHE A 255 -3.81 4.15 1.80
C PHE A 255 -4.63 4.75 0.64
N PRO A 256 -4.02 5.18 -0.48
CA PRO A 256 -4.76 5.69 -1.63
C PRO A 256 -5.75 4.68 -2.22
N THR A 257 -5.48 3.37 -2.14
CA THR A 257 -6.45 2.34 -2.54
C THR A 257 -7.79 2.53 -1.83
N VAL A 258 -7.75 2.69 -0.50
CA VAL A 258 -8.96 2.80 0.33
C VAL A 258 -9.64 4.15 0.17
N VAL A 259 -8.85 5.22 -0.04
CA VAL A 259 -9.39 6.52 -0.41
C VAL A 259 -10.11 6.46 -1.75
N ALA A 260 -9.51 5.86 -2.78
CA ALA A 260 -10.16 5.69 -4.08
C ALA A 260 -11.46 4.89 -3.96
N LEU A 261 -11.48 3.78 -3.21
CA LEU A 261 -12.71 3.01 -2.95
C LEU A 261 -13.82 3.90 -2.34
N ALA A 262 -13.48 4.68 -1.31
CA ALA A 262 -14.43 5.56 -0.63
C ALA A 262 -14.92 6.72 -1.53
N SER A 263 -14.00 7.34 -2.29
CA SER A 263 -14.31 8.44 -3.19
C SER A 263 -15.21 8.00 -4.34
N VAL A 264 -14.93 6.85 -4.96
CA VAL A 264 -15.77 6.28 -6.02
C VAL A 264 -17.15 5.92 -5.48
N ALA A 265 -17.21 5.19 -4.36
CA ALA A 265 -18.48 4.78 -3.75
C ALA A 265 -19.34 6.00 -3.35
N SER A 266 -18.73 7.03 -2.77
CA SER A 266 -19.43 8.25 -2.37
C SER A 266 -19.97 9.03 -3.57
N SER A 267 -19.16 9.21 -4.62
CA SER A 267 -19.61 9.95 -5.80
C SER A 267 -20.74 9.22 -6.53
N MET A 268 -20.67 7.89 -6.65
CA MET A 268 -21.72 7.08 -7.28
C MET A 268 -23.04 7.06 -6.49
N THR A 269 -23.01 7.32 -5.19
CA THR A 269 -24.21 7.29 -4.32
C THR A 269 -24.82 8.66 -4.08
N THR A 270 -24.03 9.73 -4.17
CA THR A 270 -24.45 11.09 -3.74
C THR A 270 -24.63 12.08 -4.88
N SER A 271 -24.27 11.73 -6.12
CA SER A 271 -24.29 12.67 -7.24
C SER A 271 -24.68 12.01 -8.56
N ASN A 272 -25.27 12.80 -9.47
CA ASN A 272 -25.38 12.45 -10.89
C ASN A 272 -24.06 12.75 -11.63
N ALA A 273 -22.93 12.71 -10.92
CA ALA A 273 -21.61 13.01 -11.48
C ALA A 273 -21.31 12.06 -12.62
N ASP A 274 -20.75 12.60 -13.69
CA ASP A 274 -20.30 11.76 -14.79
C ASP A 274 -19.02 11.00 -14.41
N VAL A 275 -18.64 10.06 -15.27
CA VAL A 275 -17.45 9.21 -15.07
C VAL A 275 -16.18 10.03 -14.86
N MET A 276 -16.04 11.17 -15.55
CA MET A 276 -14.84 12.00 -15.48
C MET A 276 -14.75 12.72 -14.15
N GLU A 277 -15.86 13.25 -13.64
CA GLU A 277 -15.94 13.88 -12.32
C GLU A 277 -15.61 12.88 -11.19
N ILE A 278 -16.13 11.65 -11.28
CA ILE A 278 -15.85 10.59 -10.29
C ILE A 278 -14.35 10.26 -10.27
N LYS A 279 -13.74 10.02 -11.45
CA LYS A 279 -12.32 9.69 -11.56
C LYS A 279 -11.45 10.86 -11.10
N GLU A 280 -11.78 12.09 -11.46
CA GLU A 280 -11.03 13.27 -11.03
C GLU A 280 -11.04 13.45 -9.50
N LYS A 281 -12.20 13.24 -8.87
CA LYS A 281 -12.29 13.26 -7.42
C LYS A 281 -11.44 12.16 -6.78
N ALA A 282 -11.51 10.93 -7.29
CA ALA A 282 -10.74 9.80 -6.77
C ALA A 282 -9.23 10.02 -6.91
N ARG A 283 -8.78 10.60 -8.04
CA ARG A 283 -7.38 10.99 -8.26
C ARG A 283 -6.91 12.04 -7.26
N SER A 284 -7.68 13.12 -7.12
CA SER A 284 -7.36 14.22 -6.21
C SER A 284 -7.27 13.75 -4.76
N ASP A 285 -8.24 12.98 -4.29
CA ASP A 285 -8.24 12.45 -2.92
C ASP A 285 -7.08 11.46 -2.70
N SER A 286 -6.77 10.62 -3.70
CA SER A 286 -5.67 9.64 -3.64
C SER A 286 -4.30 10.31 -3.53
N ALA A 287 -4.02 11.32 -4.36
CA ALA A 287 -2.79 12.10 -4.28
C ALA A 287 -2.68 12.84 -2.94
N SER A 288 -3.78 13.46 -2.51
CA SER A 288 -3.86 14.13 -1.21
C SER A 288 -3.58 13.16 -0.05
N CYS A 289 -4.01 11.90 -0.15
CA CYS A 289 -3.73 10.86 0.83
C CYS A 289 -2.24 10.49 0.92
N VAL A 290 -1.56 10.32 -0.22
CA VAL A 290 -0.10 10.08 -0.25
C VAL A 290 0.65 11.16 0.52
N SER A 291 0.26 12.42 0.28
CA SER A 291 0.89 13.61 0.86
C SER A 291 0.76 13.74 2.39
N VAL A 292 -0.02 12.88 3.05
CA VAL A 292 -0.15 12.83 4.52
C VAL A 292 1.12 12.31 5.17
N THR A 293 1.83 11.38 4.51
CA THR A 293 3.00 10.70 5.10
C THR A 293 4.25 10.78 4.24
N ARG A 294 4.12 11.20 2.97
CA ARG A 294 5.20 11.23 1.97
C ARG A 294 5.22 12.57 1.25
N ARG A 295 6.40 13.06 0.88
CA ARG A 295 6.54 14.24 0.00
C ARG A 295 7.05 13.78 -1.36
N SER A 296 6.17 13.23 -2.19
CA SER A 296 6.56 12.59 -3.44
C SER A 296 5.58 12.88 -4.57
N ASP A 297 5.97 13.76 -5.47
CA ASP A 297 5.21 14.07 -6.70
C ASP A 297 5.04 12.81 -7.57
N LEU A 298 6.06 11.93 -7.55
CA LEU A 298 6.00 10.63 -8.23
C LEU A 298 4.88 9.78 -7.64
N MET A 299 4.85 9.58 -6.33
CA MET A 299 3.83 8.74 -5.70
C MET A 299 2.45 9.37 -5.73
N GLU A 300 2.34 10.70 -5.70
CA GLU A 300 1.08 11.41 -5.95
C GLU A 300 0.55 11.07 -7.35
N SER A 301 1.36 11.23 -8.39
CA SER A 301 1.01 10.88 -9.78
C SER A 301 0.68 9.39 -9.97
N VAL A 302 1.49 8.49 -9.40
CA VAL A 302 1.25 7.04 -9.45
C VAL A 302 -0.07 6.70 -8.73
N SER A 303 -0.39 7.34 -7.60
CA SER A 303 -1.65 7.11 -6.89
C SER A 303 -2.88 7.59 -7.67
N MET A 304 -2.75 8.66 -8.47
CA MET A 304 -3.82 9.09 -9.38
C MET A 304 -4.09 8.00 -10.43
N ALA A 305 -3.05 7.49 -11.10
CA ALA A 305 -3.20 6.41 -12.06
C ALA A 305 -3.72 5.11 -11.41
N TRP A 306 -3.29 4.80 -10.18
CA TRP A 306 -3.81 3.68 -9.41
C TRP A 306 -5.31 3.82 -9.10
N SER A 307 -5.77 5.04 -8.80
CA SER A 307 -7.20 5.28 -8.55
C SER A 307 -8.09 4.99 -9.76
N ASP A 308 -7.55 5.12 -10.99
CA ASP A 308 -8.27 4.72 -12.21
C ASP A 308 -8.42 3.20 -12.29
N VAL A 309 -7.37 2.45 -11.92
CA VAL A 309 -7.44 0.97 -11.83
C VAL A 309 -8.49 0.55 -10.80
N VAL A 310 -8.53 1.23 -9.65
CA VAL A 310 -9.54 0.98 -8.60
C VAL A 310 -10.95 1.29 -9.10
N TYR A 311 -11.14 2.42 -9.78
CA TYR A 311 -12.43 2.78 -10.38
C TYR A 311 -12.90 1.71 -11.37
N ASP A 312 -12.04 1.29 -12.31
CA ASP A 312 -12.42 0.29 -13.31
C ASP A 312 -12.68 -1.07 -12.68
N ALA A 313 -11.91 -1.49 -11.67
CA ALA A 313 -12.15 -2.72 -10.91
C ALA A 313 -13.50 -2.71 -10.16
N LEU A 314 -13.96 -1.54 -9.72
CA LEU A 314 -15.25 -1.38 -9.05
C LEU A 314 -16.43 -1.36 -10.03
N THR A 315 -16.24 -0.82 -11.23
CA THR A 315 -17.36 -0.41 -12.11
C THR A 315 -17.46 -1.18 -13.43
N ALA A 316 -16.41 -1.86 -13.88
CA ALA A 316 -16.42 -2.58 -15.15
C ALA A 316 -17.22 -3.89 -15.04
N ASN A 317 -17.87 -4.30 -16.14
CA ASN A 317 -18.55 -5.60 -16.21
C ASN A 317 -17.61 -6.78 -16.45
N ASP A 318 -16.42 -6.49 -16.98
CA ASP A 318 -15.34 -7.42 -17.24
C ASP A 318 -14.02 -6.80 -16.75
N ASP A 319 -12.93 -7.55 -16.91
CA ASP A 319 -11.63 -7.12 -16.44
C ASP A 319 -10.89 -6.24 -17.47
N GLU A 320 -11.44 -6.03 -18.67
CA GLU A 320 -10.70 -5.43 -19.80
C GLU A 320 -10.31 -3.98 -19.52
N GLY A 321 -11.25 -3.17 -19.03
CA GLY A 321 -10.97 -1.77 -18.64
C GLY A 321 -9.93 -1.67 -17.52
N MET A 322 -10.04 -2.52 -16.50
CA MET A 322 -9.07 -2.60 -15.41
C MET A 322 -7.67 -2.98 -15.94
N PHE A 323 -7.56 -3.95 -16.86
CA PHE A 323 -6.28 -4.32 -17.46
C PHE A 323 -5.68 -3.20 -18.31
N GLN A 324 -6.49 -2.43 -19.02
CA GLN A 324 -6.04 -1.26 -19.79
C GLN A 324 -5.50 -0.16 -18.86
N SER A 325 -6.20 0.14 -17.78
CA SER A 325 -5.72 1.10 -16.76
C SER A 325 -4.47 0.61 -16.04
N LEU A 326 -4.38 -0.70 -15.75
CA LEU A 326 -3.19 -1.30 -15.17
C LEU A 326 -2.00 -1.22 -16.14
N GLN A 327 -2.22 -1.48 -17.42
CA GLN A 327 -1.21 -1.30 -18.46
C GLN A 327 -0.75 0.16 -18.51
N ALA A 328 -1.67 1.13 -18.51
CA ALA A 328 -1.35 2.55 -18.54
C ALA A 328 -0.54 2.99 -17.31
N LEU A 329 -0.92 2.55 -16.11
CA LEU A 329 -0.14 2.76 -14.88
C LEU A 329 1.29 2.22 -15.04
N MET A 330 1.41 0.97 -15.50
CA MET A 330 2.71 0.30 -15.63
C MET A 330 3.61 1.01 -16.64
N THR A 331 3.09 1.38 -17.82
CA THR A 331 3.90 1.97 -18.88
C THR A 331 4.16 3.46 -18.68
N ASN A 332 3.13 4.21 -18.26
CA ASN A 332 3.15 5.67 -18.29
C ASN A 332 3.59 6.26 -16.95
N SER A 333 3.22 5.63 -15.84
CA SER A 333 3.54 6.13 -14.50
C SER A 333 4.75 5.44 -13.89
N LEU A 334 4.92 4.12 -14.12
CA LEU A 334 6.01 3.33 -13.55
C LEU A 334 7.17 3.08 -14.53
N GLY A 335 7.03 3.43 -15.81
CA GLY A 335 8.06 3.20 -16.83
C GLY A 335 8.37 1.72 -17.12
N ILE A 336 7.50 0.80 -16.67
CA ILE A 336 7.65 -0.63 -16.86
C ILE A 336 7.18 -0.99 -18.26
N LYS A 337 8.15 -1.30 -19.14
CA LYS A 337 7.91 -1.53 -20.58
C LYS A 337 7.08 -2.76 -20.91
N ARG A 338 6.94 -3.70 -19.97
CA ARG A 338 6.18 -4.93 -20.16
C ARG A 338 4.96 -4.90 -19.24
N ALA A 339 3.78 -4.96 -19.84
CA ALA A 339 2.57 -5.10 -19.07
C ALA A 339 2.37 -6.53 -18.54
N PRO A 340 1.70 -6.65 -17.38
CA PRO A 340 1.35 -7.93 -16.80
C PRO A 340 0.50 -8.76 -17.77
N GLN A 341 0.92 -10.00 -17.98
CA GLN A 341 0.26 -11.00 -18.80
C GLN A 341 -0.73 -11.81 -17.95
N ARG A 342 -1.87 -12.17 -18.53
CA ARG A 342 -2.88 -13.05 -17.91
C ARG A 342 -2.44 -14.52 -17.89
N ASN A 343 -1.26 -14.80 -17.33
CA ASN A 343 -0.64 -16.12 -17.34
C ASN A 343 -0.24 -16.64 -15.95
N GLY A 344 -0.52 -15.86 -14.89
CA GLY A 344 -0.18 -16.19 -13.51
C GLY A 344 1.32 -16.19 -13.21
N ARG A 345 2.17 -15.75 -14.14
CA ARG A 345 3.65 -15.73 -14.01
C ARG A 345 4.23 -14.34 -13.82
N ASP A 346 3.45 -13.30 -14.08
CA ASP A 346 3.92 -11.93 -13.93
C ASP A 346 3.81 -11.52 -12.45
N GLU A 347 4.94 -11.60 -11.76
CA GLU A 347 5.12 -11.20 -10.36
C GLU A 347 5.63 -9.76 -10.30
N MET A 348 4.89 -8.85 -9.66
CA MET A 348 5.41 -7.51 -9.32
C MET A 348 6.42 -7.67 -8.19
N SER A 349 7.71 -7.52 -8.49
CA SER A 349 8.81 -7.82 -7.56
C SER A 349 9.65 -6.60 -7.19
N ALA A 350 9.05 -5.40 -7.17
CA ALA A 350 9.76 -4.17 -6.82
C ALA A 350 9.12 -3.52 -5.59
N CYS A 351 9.87 -3.44 -4.49
CA CYS A 351 9.47 -2.66 -3.31
C CYS A 351 9.56 -1.15 -3.57
N TYR A 352 10.49 -0.73 -4.45
CA TYR A 352 10.77 0.65 -4.81
C TYR A 352 10.33 0.91 -6.26
N ILE A 353 9.77 2.09 -6.49
CA ILE A 353 9.19 2.51 -7.77
C ILE A 353 10.14 3.45 -8.55
N SER A 354 11.11 4.06 -7.87
CA SER A 354 12.13 4.96 -8.43
C SER A 354 13.50 4.30 -8.60
#